data_AF-A0A7N5P4W4-F1
#
_entry.id   AF-A0A7N5P4W4-F1
#
_cell.length_a   1.000
_cell.length_b   1.000
_cell.length_c   1.000
_cell.angle_alpha   90.00
_cell.angle_beta   90.00
_cell.angle_gamma   90.00
#
_symmetry.space_group_name_H-M   'P 1'
#
loop_
_entity.id
_entity.type
_entity.pdbx_description
1 polymer ?
#
loop_
_entity_poly.entity_id
_entity_poly.type
_entity_poly.pdbx_seq_one_letter_code
_entity_poly.pdbx_strand_id
1 'polypeptide(L)'
;MESVAGTLVCAANGFLPGSLGIPGAPWFHPGDPRSEERCACGVSNPPPFCLFLLCAPDRPWEQLGGACLLGIGIWVMVDPTGFREIVAANPLLITGAYILLAMGGLLFLLGFLGCCGAVRENKCLLLFFFLFILIIFLAELSAAILAFIFRENLTREFFTKELTKHYQGNNDTDVFSATWNSVMITFGCCGVNGPEDFRFASVFRLLTLDSDEVPEACCRREPQTRDGVLLSREECLLGRDLFVNKQGCYTVILNTFETYVYLAGALAIGVLAIEVSQSPPLLRLPRSKAHRGPRRDSRMACTPQPPSVSTS
;
A
#
# COMPACT_ATOMS: atom_id res chain seq x y z
N MET A 1 -5.95 -6.15 44.60
CA MET A 1 -6.23 -6.43 43.17
C MET A 1 -5.02 -5.95 42.35
N GLU A 2 -3.81 -6.50 42.46
CA GLU A 2 -3.41 -7.93 42.41
C GLU A 2 -3.91 -8.63 41.13
N SER A 3 -3.12 -9.40 40.38
CA SER A 3 -1.69 -9.76 40.43
C SER A 3 -1.26 -10.30 39.02
N VAL A 4 0.00 -10.61 38.64
CA VAL A 4 1.30 -10.82 39.31
C VAL A 4 2.43 -10.21 38.42
N ALA A 5 3.67 -10.12 38.92
CA ALA A 5 4.88 -9.77 38.15
C ALA A 5 5.63 -11.00 37.56
N GLY A 6 6.63 -10.74 36.71
CA GLY A 6 7.48 -11.78 36.11
C GLY A 6 8.84 -11.25 35.61
N THR A 7 9.68 -10.74 36.52
CA THR A 7 11.07 -10.37 36.21
C THR A 7 12.00 -11.55 36.50
N LEU A 8 12.86 -11.92 35.54
CA LEU A 8 14.02 -12.76 35.82
C LEU A 8 15.29 -12.19 35.17
N VAL A 9 16.28 -11.94 36.02
CA VAL A 9 17.61 -11.44 35.68
C VAL A 9 18.56 -12.63 35.62
N CYS A 10 19.25 -12.83 34.50
CA CYS A 10 20.37 -13.77 34.46
C CYS A 10 21.59 -13.16 35.15
N ALA A 11 21.85 -13.60 36.38
CA ALA A 11 23.07 -13.29 37.11
C ALA A 11 24.24 -14.19 36.66
N ALA A 12 25.45 -13.64 36.61
CA ALA A 12 26.68 -14.37 36.43
C ALA A 12 27.73 -13.93 37.47
N ASN A 13 28.53 -14.90 37.93
CA ASN A 13 29.64 -14.81 38.90
C ASN A 13 29.28 -14.73 40.39
N GLY A 14 29.88 -15.64 41.18
CA GLY A 14 29.88 -15.59 42.65
C GLY A 14 29.80 -16.95 43.36
N PHE A 15 30.79 -17.83 43.19
CA PHE A 15 30.89 -19.05 44.03
C PHE A 15 31.70 -18.77 45.30
N LEU A 16 31.17 -19.17 46.46
CA LEU A 16 31.77 -18.97 47.79
C LEU A 16 32.74 -20.12 48.19
N PRO A 17 33.60 -19.94 49.22
CA PRO A 17 34.76 -20.81 49.45
C PRO A 17 34.55 -21.93 50.48
N GLY A 18 35.37 -22.99 50.34
CA GLY A 18 35.99 -23.69 51.48
C GLY A 18 35.45 -25.07 51.86
N SER A 19 36.13 -26.15 51.45
CA SER A 19 36.87 -27.07 52.37
C SER A 19 37.39 -28.37 51.69
N LEU A 20 38.57 -28.82 52.14
CA LEU A 20 39.21 -30.15 51.99
C LEU A 20 39.39 -30.81 50.59
N GLY A 21 40.63 -30.73 50.07
CA GLY A 21 41.59 -31.86 50.17
C GLY A 21 41.71 -32.93 49.05
N ILE A 22 42.95 -33.11 48.58
CA ILE A 22 43.59 -34.32 47.96
C ILE A 22 43.49 -34.45 46.40
N PRO A 23 44.55 -34.90 45.69
CA PRO A 23 44.83 -34.45 44.30
C PRO A 23 44.76 -35.55 43.21
N GLY A 24 44.71 -35.11 41.95
CA GLY A 24 44.94 -35.95 40.76
C GLY A 24 44.97 -35.16 39.44
N ALA A 25 46.14 -35.06 38.80
CA ALA A 25 46.31 -34.62 37.40
C ALA A 25 46.19 -35.84 36.45
N PRO A 26 45.95 -35.72 35.12
CA PRO A 26 46.88 -35.11 34.14
C PRO A 26 46.24 -34.06 33.19
N TRP A 27 46.89 -32.97 32.76
CA TRP A 27 48.09 -32.77 31.89
C TRP A 27 47.83 -32.82 30.36
N PHE A 28 47.98 -31.64 29.70
CA PHE A 28 48.68 -31.40 28.41
C PHE A 28 48.12 -31.91 27.06
N HIS A 29 48.38 -31.32 25.87
CA HIS A 29 48.84 -29.95 25.46
C HIS A 29 48.57 -29.71 23.92
N PRO A 30 49.08 -28.66 23.20
CA PRO A 30 48.37 -28.05 22.06
C PRO A 30 49.12 -28.03 20.71
N GLY A 31 48.53 -27.34 19.71
CA GLY A 31 49.13 -26.93 18.43
C GLY A 31 48.05 -26.84 17.34
N ASP A 32 47.95 -25.83 16.47
CA ASP A 32 48.79 -24.65 16.22
C ASP A 32 47.93 -23.50 15.62
N PRO A 33 48.23 -22.19 15.79
CA PRO A 33 47.37 -21.09 15.34
C PRO A 33 47.95 -20.20 14.23
N ARG A 34 47.21 -20.04 13.12
CA ARG A 34 47.09 -18.83 12.27
C ARG A 34 46.03 -19.08 11.18
N SER A 35 44.91 -18.35 11.17
CA SER A 35 44.68 -16.97 10.70
C SER A 35 44.31 -16.90 9.21
N GLU A 36 43.48 -15.91 8.89
CA GLU A 36 43.04 -15.47 7.57
C GLU A 36 42.08 -16.35 6.72
N GLU A 37 41.01 -15.68 6.29
CA GLU A 37 40.37 -15.81 4.97
C GLU A 37 39.70 -17.13 4.55
N ARG A 38 38.46 -17.29 5.04
CA ARG A 38 37.36 -17.62 4.12
C ARG A 38 36.00 -17.02 4.50
N CYS A 39 35.79 -15.76 4.15
CA CYS A 39 34.44 -15.30 3.81
C CYS A 39 34.02 -15.97 2.49
N ALA A 40 33.39 -17.15 2.60
CA ALA A 40 32.61 -17.75 1.51
C ALA A 40 31.15 -17.78 1.95
N CYS A 41 30.26 -17.28 1.10
CA CYS A 41 28.85 -17.12 1.42
C CYS A 41 28.16 -18.48 1.66
N GLY A 42 27.88 -18.80 2.92
CA GLY A 42 26.90 -19.80 3.32
C GLY A 42 25.76 -19.08 4.02
N VAL A 43 24.55 -19.10 3.45
CA VAL A 43 23.37 -18.45 4.02
C VAL A 43 22.92 -19.23 5.26
N SER A 44 23.50 -18.92 6.42
CA SER A 44 22.96 -19.32 7.71
C SER A 44 21.84 -18.36 8.11
N ASN A 45 20.64 -18.92 8.22
CA ASN A 45 19.36 -18.25 8.47
C ASN A 45 19.44 -16.98 9.34
N PRO A 46 18.73 -15.88 8.99
CA PRO A 46 18.34 -14.93 10.02
C PRO A 46 17.52 -15.68 11.10
N PRO A 47 17.59 -15.28 12.38
CA PRO A 47 16.88 -16.00 13.43
C PRO A 47 15.37 -16.04 13.13
N PRO A 48 14.69 -17.18 13.37
CA PRO A 48 13.26 -17.33 13.04
C PRO A 48 12.37 -16.27 13.70
N PHE A 49 12.85 -15.62 14.77
CA PHE A 49 12.23 -14.44 15.39
C PHE A 49 11.88 -13.30 14.41
N CYS A 50 12.67 -13.04 13.36
CA CYS A 50 12.31 -12.02 12.37
C CYS A 50 11.17 -12.46 11.44
N LEU A 51 11.04 -13.76 11.16
CA LEU A 51 9.93 -14.30 10.37
C LEU A 51 8.64 -14.41 11.21
N PHE A 52 8.79 -14.78 12.49
CA PHE A 52 7.69 -14.84 13.45
C PHE A 52 7.09 -13.47 13.79
N LEU A 53 7.87 -12.38 13.72
CA LEU A 53 7.35 -11.02 13.96
C LEU A 53 6.39 -10.53 12.87
N LEU A 54 6.53 -11.00 11.62
CA LEU A 54 5.56 -10.75 10.53
C LEU A 54 4.31 -11.65 10.62
N CYS A 55 4.35 -12.69 11.44
CA CYS A 55 3.23 -13.61 11.66
C CYS A 55 2.85 -13.69 13.16
N ALA A 56 3.03 -12.59 13.89
CA ALA A 56 2.64 -12.48 15.28
C ALA A 56 1.10 -12.44 15.38
N PRO A 57 0.46 -13.33 16.16
CA PRO A 57 -1.01 -13.38 16.27
C PRO A 57 -1.65 -12.12 16.89
N ASP A 58 -0.84 -11.20 17.42
CA ASP A 58 -1.29 -9.96 18.08
C ASP A 58 -1.71 -8.82 17.14
N ARG A 59 -1.60 -8.99 15.80
CA ARG A 59 -1.94 -7.95 14.80
C ARG A 59 -2.75 -8.48 13.59
N PRO A 60 -4.02 -8.90 13.77
CA PRO A 60 -4.84 -9.49 12.69
C PRO A 60 -5.27 -8.52 11.56
N TRP A 61 -4.99 -7.22 11.69
CA TRP A 61 -5.58 -6.17 10.85
C TRP A 61 -5.20 -6.23 9.36
N GLU A 62 -4.01 -6.74 9.02
CA GLU A 62 -3.56 -6.82 7.62
C GLU A 62 -4.27 -7.93 6.82
N GLN A 63 -4.56 -9.07 7.47
CA GLN A 63 -5.30 -10.18 6.84
C GLN A 63 -6.82 -9.91 6.81
N LEU A 64 -7.33 -9.10 7.75
CA LEU A 64 -8.72 -8.66 7.75
C LEU A 64 -9.06 -7.83 6.51
N GLY A 65 -8.13 -7.05 5.93
CA GLY A 65 -8.39 -6.26 4.72
C GLY A 65 -8.87 -7.10 3.53
N GLY A 66 -8.11 -8.15 3.17
CA GLY A 66 -8.48 -9.04 2.06
C GLY A 66 -9.75 -9.84 2.32
N ALA A 67 -9.93 -10.33 3.56
CA ALA A 67 -11.13 -11.06 3.96
C ALA A 67 -12.40 -10.18 3.95
N CYS A 68 -12.31 -8.93 4.40
CA CYS A 68 -13.40 -7.96 4.35
C CYS A 68 -13.75 -7.56 2.92
N LEU A 69 -12.76 -7.32 2.05
CA LEU A 69 -13.01 -7.02 0.63
C LEU A 69 -13.69 -8.18 -0.09
N LEU A 70 -13.25 -9.43 0.14
CA LEU A 70 -13.95 -10.62 -0.35
C LEU A 70 -15.37 -10.72 0.23
N GLY A 71 -15.54 -10.51 1.53
CA GLY A 71 -16.83 -10.55 2.20
C GLY A 71 -17.82 -9.56 1.60
N ILE A 72 -17.40 -8.32 1.33
CA ILE A 72 -18.20 -7.28 0.67
C ILE A 72 -18.51 -7.66 -0.79
N GLY A 73 -17.51 -8.13 -1.54
CA GLY A 73 -17.71 -8.57 -2.93
C GLY A 73 -18.68 -9.74 -3.05
N ILE A 74 -18.57 -10.73 -2.17
CA ILE A 74 -19.50 -11.88 -2.08
C ILE A 74 -20.87 -11.40 -1.60
N TRP A 75 -20.95 -10.49 -0.63
CA TRP A 75 -22.21 -9.93 -0.15
C TRP A 75 -22.99 -9.28 -1.28
N VAL A 76 -22.39 -8.32 -2.01
CA VAL A 76 -23.01 -7.68 -3.21
C VAL A 76 -23.41 -8.72 -4.27
N MET A 77 -22.68 -9.83 -4.35
CA MET A 77 -22.93 -10.94 -5.29
C MET A 77 -23.91 -12.02 -4.76
N VAL A 78 -24.44 -11.91 -3.54
CA VAL A 78 -25.40 -12.86 -2.96
C VAL A 78 -26.62 -12.14 -2.36
N ASP A 79 -26.59 -10.81 -2.25
CA ASP A 79 -27.59 -10.01 -1.53
C ASP A 79 -29.03 -10.29 -2.01
N PRO A 80 -29.89 -10.89 -1.15
CA PRO A 80 -31.26 -11.23 -1.50
C PRO A 80 -32.20 -10.00 -1.46
N THR A 81 -31.74 -8.83 -1.03
CA THR A 81 -32.56 -7.60 -0.92
C THR A 81 -32.75 -6.84 -2.23
N GLY A 82 -32.36 -7.45 -3.37
CA GLY A 82 -32.49 -6.84 -4.69
C GLY A 82 -31.33 -5.91 -5.10
N PHE A 83 -30.31 -5.77 -4.24
CA PHE A 83 -29.11 -4.97 -4.55
C PHE A 83 -28.42 -5.42 -5.85
N ARG A 84 -28.46 -6.73 -6.14
CA ARG A 84 -28.01 -7.29 -7.41
C ARG A 84 -28.71 -6.70 -8.63
N GLU A 85 -30.02 -6.47 -8.58
CA GLU A 85 -30.79 -5.95 -9.71
C GLU A 85 -30.41 -4.50 -10.02
N ILE A 86 -30.19 -3.69 -8.97
CA ILE A 86 -29.72 -2.30 -9.09
C ILE A 86 -28.32 -2.23 -9.72
N VAL A 87 -27.43 -3.15 -9.32
CA VAL A 87 -26.09 -3.29 -9.90
C VAL A 87 -26.12 -3.85 -11.32
N ALA A 88 -27.01 -4.81 -11.61
CA ALA A 88 -27.17 -5.43 -12.93
C ALA A 88 -27.81 -4.49 -13.97
N ALA A 89 -28.64 -3.53 -13.52
CA ALA A 89 -29.19 -2.48 -14.38
C ALA A 89 -28.11 -1.57 -15.00
N ASN A 90 -26.88 -1.58 -14.48
CA ASN A 90 -25.77 -0.76 -14.95
C ASN A 90 -24.57 -1.64 -15.35
N PRO A 91 -24.24 -1.78 -16.65
CA PRO A 91 -23.17 -2.70 -17.11
C PRO A 91 -21.78 -2.34 -16.55
N LEU A 92 -21.57 -1.09 -16.13
CA LEU A 92 -20.33 -0.68 -15.45
C LEU A 92 -20.29 -1.07 -13.96
N LEU A 93 -21.41 -1.00 -13.24
CA LEU A 93 -21.45 -1.39 -11.83
C LEU A 93 -21.26 -2.91 -11.69
N ILE A 94 -21.90 -3.70 -12.55
CA ILE A 94 -21.71 -5.16 -12.54
C ILE A 94 -20.25 -5.54 -12.89
N THR A 95 -19.64 -4.86 -13.88
CA THR A 95 -18.22 -5.05 -14.22
C THR A 95 -17.30 -4.66 -13.06
N GLY A 96 -17.56 -3.52 -12.41
CA GLY A 96 -16.83 -3.10 -11.21
C GLY A 96 -16.93 -4.09 -10.05
N ALA A 97 -18.11 -4.66 -9.81
CA ALA A 97 -18.31 -5.68 -8.78
C ALA A 97 -17.50 -6.97 -9.05
N TYR A 98 -17.42 -7.42 -10.31
CA TYR A 98 -16.56 -8.54 -10.69
C TYR A 98 -15.07 -8.23 -10.50
N ILE A 99 -14.61 -7.02 -10.85
CA ILE A 99 -13.22 -6.59 -10.64
C ILE A 99 -12.89 -6.55 -9.14
N LEU A 100 -13.77 -6.00 -8.30
CA LEU A 100 -13.59 -5.96 -6.84
C LEU A 100 -13.51 -7.36 -6.23
N LEU A 101 -14.36 -8.29 -6.68
CA LEU A 101 -14.33 -9.69 -6.21
C LEU A 101 -13.04 -10.39 -6.65
N ALA A 102 -12.59 -10.21 -7.90
CA ALA A 102 -11.35 -10.80 -8.40
C ALA A 102 -10.11 -10.26 -7.67
N MET A 103 -10.02 -8.93 -7.49
CA MET A 103 -8.93 -8.28 -6.75
C MET A 103 -8.92 -8.67 -5.27
N GLY A 104 -10.08 -8.65 -4.60
CA GLY A 104 -10.21 -9.10 -3.22
C GLY A 104 -9.78 -10.57 -3.05
N GLY A 105 -10.19 -11.44 -3.99
CA GLY A 105 -9.80 -12.85 -4.01
C GLY A 105 -8.30 -13.06 -4.16
N LEU A 106 -7.65 -12.32 -5.07
CA LEU A 106 -6.21 -12.36 -5.25
C LEU A 106 -5.48 -11.89 -3.98
N LEU A 107 -5.88 -10.76 -3.40
CA LEU A 107 -5.27 -10.21 -2.17
C LEU A 107 -5.42 -11.17 -0.98
N PHE A 108 -6.60 -11.76 -0.80
CA PHE A 108 -6.83 -12.77 0.25
C PHE A 108 -5.96 -14.02 0.04
N LEU A 109 -5.86 -14.52 -1.20
CA LEU A 109 -5.02 -15.68 -1.52
C LEU A 109 -3.53 -15.39 -1.26
N LEU A 110 -3.03 -14.23 -1.66
CA LEU A 110 -1.63 -13.82 -1.42
C LEU A 110 -1.34 -13.71 0.09
N GLY A 111 -2.23 -13.09 0.86
CA GLY A 111 -2.12 -13.00 2.32
C GLY A 111 -2.15 -14.37 3.01
N PHE A 112 -3.06 -15.26 2.60
CA PHE A 112 -3.16 -16.61 3.12
C PHE A 112 -1.92 -17.47 2.79
N LEU A 113 -1.40 -17.37 1.56
CA LEU A 113 -0.19 -18.08 1.13
C LEU A 113 1.07 -17.56 1.86
N GLY A 114 1.19 -16.25 2.06
CA GLY A 114 2.27 -15.66 2.85
C GLY A 114 2.26 -16.16 4.30
N CYS A 115 1.10 -16.08 4.96
CA CYS A 115 0.89 -16.56 6.32
C CYS A 115 1.18 -18.07 6.47
N CYS A 116 0.55 -18.90 5.63
CA CYS A 116 0.76 -20.36 5.66
C CYS A 116 2.18 -20.78 5.26
N GLY A 117 2.82 -20.05 4.35
CA GLY A 117 4.20 -20.28 3.93
C GLY A 117 5.19 -20.04 5.06
N ALA A 118 5.00 -18.97 5.84
CA ALA A 118 5.79 -18.66 7.03
C ALA A 118 5.57 -19.71 8.14
N VAL A 119 4.32 -20.02 8.49
CA VAL A 119 3.98 -20.94 9.59
C VAL A 119 4.40 -22.39 9.32
N ARG A 120 4.31 -22.87 8.08
CA ARG A 120 4.62 -24.26 7.73
C ARG A 120 6.07 -24.50 7.29
N GLU A 121 6.91 -23.45 7.27
CA GLU A 121 8.28 -23.46 6.71
C GLU A 121 8.38 -24.12 5.31
N ASN A 122 7.27 -24.15 4.57
CA ASN A 122 7.18 -24.93 3.33
C ASN A 122 7.72 -24.11 2.16
N LYS A 123 8.96 -24.46 1.76
CA LYS A 123 9.69 -23.85 0.63
C LYS A 123 8.87 -23.79 -0.66
N CYS A 124 8.00 -24.76 -0.94
CA CYS A 124 7.15 -24.73 -2.13
C CYS A 124 6.09 -23.62 -2.06
N LEU A 125 5.42 -23.44 -0.91
CA LEU A 125 4.45 -22.35 -0.72
C LEU A 125 5.13 -20.98 -0.77
N LEU A 126 6.30 -20.86 -0.15
CA LEU A 126 7.10 -19.64 -0.18
C LEU A 126 7.56 -19.29 -1.61
N LEU A 127 7.93 -20.30 -2.41
CA LEU A 127 8.29 -20.14 -3.82
C LEU A 127 7.09 -19.67 -4.66
N PHE A 128 5.90 -20.25 -4.49
CA PHE A 128 4.70 -19.79 -5.18
C PHE A 128 4.36 -18.34 -4.83
N PHE A 129 4.42 -17.97 -3.55
CA PHE A 129 4.23 -16.57 -3.11
C PHE A 129 5.22 -15.62 -3.81
N PHE A 130 6.51 -15.96 -3.82
CA PHE A 130 7.55 -15.18 -4.51
C PHE A 130 7.28 -15.06 -6.02
N LEU A 131 6.88 -16.15 -6.68
CA LEU A 131 6.55 -16.13 -8.12
C LEU A 131 5.33 -15.24 -8.43
N PHE A 132 4.29 -15.24 -7.59
CA PHE A 132 3.15 -14.33 -7.77
C PHE A 132 3.56 -12.86 -7.60
N ILE A 133 4.34 -12.53 -6.57
CA ILE A 133 4.86 -11.17 -6.36
C ILE A 133 5.75 -10.74 -7.53
N LEU A 134 6.58 -11.64 -8.07
CA LEU A 134 7.41 -11.37 -9.26
C LEU A 134 6.55 -11.08 -10.50
N ILE A 135 5.48 -11.85 -10.73
CA ILE A 135 4.54 -11.62 -11.84
C ILE A 135 3.84 -10.26 -11.70
N ILE A 136 3.39 -9.91 -10.49
CA ILE A 136 2.77 -8.61 -10.21
C ILE A 136 3.75 -7.47 -10.48
N PHE A 137 5.00 -7.57 -9.98
CA PHE A 137 6.05 -6.58 -10.23
C PHE A 137 6.35 -6.40 -11.73
N LEU A 138 6.40 -7.50 -12.50
CA LEU A 138 6.59 -7.42 -13.96
C LEU A 138 5.37 -6.79 -14.66
N ALA A 139 4.15 -7.08 -14.20
CA ALA A 139 2.94 -6.45 -14.71
C ALA A 139 2.93 -4.93 -14.42
N GLU A 140 3.21 -4.52 -13.19
CA GLU A 140 3.34 -3.12 -12.78
C GLU A 140 4.43 -2.38 -13.58
N LEU A 141 5.61 -2.98 -13.73
CA LEU A 141 6.69 -2.43 -14.55
C LEU A 141 6.24 -2.27 -16.02
N SER A 142 5.56 -3.26 -16.58
CA SER A 142 5.04 -3.17 -17.96
C SER A 142 4.00 -2.06 -18.12
N ALA A 143 3.09 -1.91 -17.14
CA ALA A 143 2.08 -0.86 -17.12
C ALA A 143 2.71 0.54 -16.95
N ALA A 144 3.74 0.68 -16.11
CA ALA A 144 4.48 1.92 -15.93
C ALA A 144 5.25 2.33 -17.19
N ILE A 145 5.91 1.38 -17.87
CA ILE A 145 6.57 1.63 -19.16
C ILE A 145 5.54 2.04 -20.23
N LEU A 146 4.41 1.33 -20.29
CA LEU A 146 3.33 1.65 -21.23
C LEU A 146 2.76 3.05 -20.97
N ALA A 147 2.46 3.38 -19.72
CA ALA A 147 1.99 4.71 -19.32
C ALA A 147 3.01 5.81 -19.64
N PHE A 148 4.32 5.54 -19.50
CA PHE A 148 5.37 6.48 -19.86
C PHE A 148 5.44 6.73 -21.38
N ILE A 149 5.42 5.66 -22.20
CA ILE A 149 5.45 5.76 -23.67
C ILE A 149 4.19 6.46 -24.20
N PHE A 150 3.02 6.12 -23.67
CA PHE A 150 1.76 6.72 -24.09
C PHE A 150 1.48 8.10 -23.46
N ARG A 151 2.29 8.58 -22.51
CA ARG A 151 2.12 9.90 -21.87
C ARG A 151 2.04 11.06 -22.87
N GLU A 152 2.84 11.01 -23.93
CA GLU A 152 2.86 12.04 -24.97
C GLU A 152 1.68 11.91 -25.97
N ASN A 153 1.05 10.73 -26.03
CA ASN A 153 -0.08 10.46 -26.91
C ASN A 153 -1.43 10.70 -26.24
N LEU A 154 -1.55 10.47 -24.92
CA LEU A 154 -2.75 10.67 -24.10
C LEU A 154 -2.99 12.15 -23.76
N THR A 155 -2.95 13.00 -24.78
CA THR A 155 -3.22 14.44 -24.70
C THR A 155 -4.72 14.74 -24.66
N ARG A 156 -5.07 15.97 -24.28
CA ARG A 156 -6.44 16.50 -24.45
C ARG A 156 -6.98 16.26 -25.84
N GLU A 157 -6.18 16.51 -26.88
CA GLU A 157 -6.61 16.32 -28.27
C GLU A 157 -6.98 14.88 -28.59
N PHE A 158 -6.22 13.90 -28.10
CA PHE A 158 -6.52 12.49 -28.31
C PHE A 158 -7.87 12.12 -27.70
N PHE A 159 -8.08 12.44 -26.42
CA PHE A 159 -9.36 12.19 -25.76
C PHE A 159 -10.51 12.97 -26.42
N THR A 160 -10.29 14.20 -26.88
CA THR A 160 -11.33 15.01 -27.55
C THR A 160 -11.73 14.37 -28.88
N LYS A 161 -10.76 13.92 -29.69
CA LYS A 161 -11.00 13.23 -30.97
C LYS A 161 -11.71 11.89 -30.76
N GLU A 162 -11.35 11.13 -29.73
CA GLU A 162 -11.98 9.85 -29.45
C GLU A 162 -13.40 10.04 -28.90
N LEU A 163 -13.62 11.02 -28.02
CA LEU A 163 -14.94 11.41 -27.53
C LEU A 163 -15.86 11.79 -28.70
N THR A 164 -15.48 12.77 -29.52
CA THR A 164 -16.37 13.26 -30.60
C THR A 164 -16.69 12.19 -31.65
N LYS A 165 -15.77 11.24 -31.89
CA LYS A 165 -15.91 10.18 -32.88
C LYS A 165 -16.68 8.95 -32.39
N HIS A 166 -16.62 8.61 -31.10
CA HIS A 166 -17.18 7.35 -30.58
C HIS A 166 -18.32 7.52 -29.56
N TYR A 167 -18.51 8.72 -29.01
CA TYR A 167 -19.58 8.98 -28.04
C TYR A 167 -20.95 9.14 -28.72
N GLN A 168 -21.93 8.35 -28.24
CA GLN A 168 -23.28 8.23 -28.80
C GLN A 168 -24.37 8.79 -27.87
N GLY A 169 -24.00 9.34 -26.70
CA GLY A 169 -24.98 9.87 -25.73
C GLY A 169 -25.52 8.80 -24.78
N ASN A 170 -26.84 8.75 -24.64
CA ASN A 170 -27.52 7.90 -23.67
C ASN A 170 -27.86 6.51 -24.26
N ASN A 171 -26.86 5.84 -24.80
CA ASN A 171 -26.96 4.47 -25.30
C ASN A 171 -26.31 3.49 -24.31
N ASP A 172 -27.11 2.88 -23.44
CA ASP A 172 -26.64 1.99 -22.36
C ASP A 172 -25.99 0.69 -22.86
N THR A 173 -26.11 0.38 -24.16
CA THR A 173 -25.43 -0.77 -24.79
C THR A 173 -23.98 -0.47 -25.17
N ASP A 174 -23.61 0.81 -25.31
CA ASP A 174 -22.27 1.23 -25.68
C ASP A 174 -21.41 1.53 -24.43
N VAL A 175 -20.46 0.64 -24.14
CA VAL A 175 -19.59 0.74 -22.96
C VAL A 175 -18.78 2.03 -22.95
N PHE A 176 -18.39 2.56 -24.12
CA PHE A 176 -17.64 3.81 -24.23
C PHE A 176 -18.48 5.01 -23.78
N SER A 177 -19.70 5.14 -24.30
CA SER A 177 -20.65 6.20 -23.94
C SER A 177 -21.10 6.08 -22.49
N ALA A 178 -21.42 4.87 -22.00
CA ALA A 178 -21.75 4.63 -20.60
C ALA A 178 -20.59 5.02 -19.65
N THR A 179 -19.34 4.78 -20.05
CA THR A 179 -18.15 5.14 -19.26
C THR A 179 -17.98 6.65 -19.20
N TRP A 180 -18.10 7.34 -20.34
CA TRP A 180 -18.06 8.80 -20.39
C TRP A 180 -19.21 9.45 -19.62
N ASN A 181 -20.42 8.89 -19.68
CA ASN A 181 -21.55 9.31 -18.86
C ASN A 181 -21.20 9.21 -17.37
N SER A 182 -20.72 8.04 -16.94
CA SER A 182 -20.33 7.81 -15.55
C SER A 182 -19.23 8.78 -15.08
N VAL A 183 -18.25 9.09 -15.93
CA VAL A 183 -17.19 10.08 -15.64
C VAL A 183 -17.76 11.49 -15.48
N MET A 184 -18.56 11.97 -16.43
CA MET A 184 -19.18 13.31 -16.39
C MET A 184 -20.07 13.49 -15.15
N ILE A 185 -20.85 12.45 -14.83
CA ILE A 185 -21.74 12.40 -13.67
C ILE A 185 -20.94 12.39 -12.35
N THR A 186 -19.91 11.55 -12.24
CA THR A 186 -19.15 11.33 -10.99
C THR A 186 -18.29 12.54 -10.63
N PHE A 187 -17.66 13.18 -11.62
CA PHE A 187 -16.76 14.31 -11.40
C PHE A 187 -17.41 15.68 -11.59
N GLY A 188 -18.71 15.75 -11.93
CA GLY A 188 -19.42 17.01 -12.13
C GLY A 188 -18.82 17.86 -13.26
N CYS A 189 -18.47 17.22 -14.37
CA CYS A 189 -17.75 17.79 -15.50
C CYS A 189 -18.48 17.50 -16.83
N CYS A 190 -18.09 18.15 -17.91
CA CYS A 190 -18.66 17.94 -19.25
C CYS A 190 -17.58 17.95 -20.31
N GLY A 191 -17.57 16.94 -21.19
CA GLY A 191 -16.58 16.81 -22.25
C GLY A 191 -15.15 16.63 -21.73
N VAL A 192 -14.18 16.74 -22.63
CA VAL A 192 -12.74 16.68 -22.30
C VAL A 192 -12.26 18.05 -21.84
N ASN A 193 -12.58 19.08 -22.63
CA ASN A 193 -12.23 20.48 -22.39
C ASN A 193 -13.43 21.29 -21.87
N GLY A 194 -14.63 20.91 -22.28
CA GLY A 194 -15.89 21.55 -21.85
C GLY A 194 -17.09 21.10 -22.70
N PRO A 195 -18.28 21.68 -22.49
CA PRO A 195 -19.50 21.35 -23.24
C PRO A 195 -19.39 21.61 -24.75
N GLU A 196 -18.53 22.55 -25.16
CA GLU A 196 -18.30 22.88 -26.57
C GLU A 196 -17.79 21.69 -27.40
N ASP A 197 -17.15 20.68 -26.76
CA ASP A 197 -16.67 19.47 -27.43
C ASP A 197 -17.82 18.70 -28.12
N PHE A 198 -19.07 18.80 -27.63
CA PHE A 198 -20.23 18.13 -28.24
C PHE A 198 -20.83 18.92 -29.41
N ARG A 199 -20.60 20.23 -29.49
CA ARG A 199 -21.29 21.12 -30.43
C ARG A 199 -20.78 20.99 -31.86
N PHE A 200 -19.52 20.63 -32.09
CA PHE A 200 -18.93 20.62 -33.43
C PHE A 200 -18.55 19.21 -33.88
N ALA A 201 -19.23 18.72 -34.93
CA ALA A 201 -18.94 17.47 -35.64
C ALA A 201 -18.83 16.21 -34.76
N SER A 202 -19.57 16.16 -33.63
CA SER A 202 -19.68 14.97 -32.79
C SER A 202 -20.69 13.96 -33.36
N VAL A 203 -20.44 12.66 -33.17
CA VAL A 203 -21.41 11.60 -33.50
C VAL A 203 -22.69 11.74 -32.67
N PHE A 204 -22.58 12.18 -31.42
CA PHE A 204 -23.71 12.55 -30.58
C PHE A 204 -24.67 13.54 -31.28
N ARG A 205 -24.17 14.67 -31.80
CA ARG A 205 -25.00 15.69 -32.47
C ARG A 205 -25.67 15.18 -33.75
N LEU A 206 -25.03 14.25 -34.46
CA LEU A 206 -25.64 13.56 -35.61
C LEU A 206 -26.78 12.62 -35.20
N LEU A 207 -26.68 11.98 -34.04
CA LEU A 207 -27.71 11.07 -33.51
C LEU A 207 -28.89 11.82 -32.87
N THR A 208 -28.65 12.97 -32.24
CA THR A 208 -29.70 13.81 -31.64
C THR A 208 -30.40 14.76 -32.62
N LEU A 209 -30.03 14.75 -33.91
CA LEU A 209 -30.65 15.58 -34.96
C LEU A 209 -30.71 17.08 -34.59
N ASP A 210 -29.67 17.59 -33.92
CA ASP A 210 -29.57 18.98 -33.47
C ASP A 210 -30.56 19.41 -32.36
N SER A 211 -31.29 18.48 -31.70
CA SER A 211 -32.21 18.85 -30.60
C SER A 211 -31.49 19.23 -29.31
N ASP A 212 -30.39 18.54 -29.01
CA ASP A 212 -29.68 18.60 -27.73
C ASP A 212 -28.25 19.09 -27.98
N GLU A 213 -27.84 20.21 -27.37
CA GLU A 213 -26.47 20.74 -27.48
C GLU A 213 -25.46 19.92 -26.66
N VAL A 214 -25.90 19.32 -25.55
CA VAL A 214 -25.07 18.54 -24.63
C VAL A 214 -25.82 17.31 -24.11
N PRO A 215 -25.12 16.21 -23.77
CA PRO A 215 -25.75 15.03 -23.19
C PRO A 215 -26.21 15.26 -21.74
N GLU A 216 -27.24 14.53 -21.31
CA GLU A 216 -27.80 14.60 -19.94
C GLU A 216 -26.77 14.34 -18.82
N ALA A 217 -25.72 13.58 -19.12
CA ALA A 217 -24.60 13.34 -18.19
C ALA A 217 -23.83 14.63 -17.82
N CYS A 218 -23.81 15.64 -18.70
CA CYS A 218 -23.21 16.96 -18.44
C CYS A 218 -24.04 17.85 -17.52
N CYS A 219 -25.28 17.48 -17.23
CA CYS A 219 -26.19 18.31 -16.46
C CYS A 219 -25.85 18.33 -14.98
N ARG A 220 -26.06 19.50 -14.38
CA ARG A 220 -25.87 19.74 -12.95
C ARG A 220 -27.00 19.07 -12.16
N ARG A 221 -26.63 18.34 -11.12
CA ARG A 221 -27.54 17.70 -10.15
C ARG A 221 -27.51 18.47 -8.84
N GLU A 222 -28.63 18.49 -8.14
CA GLU A 222 -28.77 19.22 -6.87
C GLU A 222 -28.13 18.40 -5.73
N PRO A 223 -27.13 18.92 -4.99
CA PRO A 223 -26.43 18.18 -3.93
C PRO A 223 -27.28 17.84 -2.69
N GLN A 224 -28.47 18.43 -2.53
CA GLN A 224 -29.32 18.28 -1.33
C GLN A 224 -30.32 17.11 -1.40
N THR A 225 -30.53 16.50 -2.56
CA THR A 225 -31.54 15.43 -2.74
C THR A 225 -30.88 14.05 -2.87
N ARG A 226 -31.33 13.08 -2.06
CA ARG A 226 -30.80 11.70 -2.06
C ARG A 226 -30.90 10.99 -3.41
N ASP A 227 -31.78 11.46 -4.29
CA ASP A 227 -32.11 10.84 -5.58
C ASP A 227 -31.36 11.49 -6.76
N GLY A 228 -30.47 12.47 -6.53
CA GLY A 228 -29.60 13.03 -7.58
C GLY A 228 -30.35 13.74 -8.71
N VAL A 229 -31.49 14.36 -8.41
CA VAL A 229 -32.39 14.96 -9.40
C VAL A 229 -31.71 16.11 -10.16
N LEU A 230 -31.94 16.15 -11.47
CA LEU A 230 -31.53 17.22 -12.38
C LEU A 230 -32.27 18.53 -12.03
N LEU A 231 -31.57 19.66 -11.93
CA LEU A 231 -32.21 20.94 -11.60
C LEU A 231 -33.24 21.37 -12.67
N SER A 232 -32.86 21.25 -13.95
CA SER A 232 -33.71 21.54 -15.11
C SER A 232 -33.17 20.75 -16.31
N ARG A 233 -33.87 19.68 -16.71
CA ARG A 233 -33.43 18.78 -17.78
C ARG A 233 -33.45 19.50 -19.13
N GLU A 234 -34.58 20.13 -19.47
CA GLU A 234 -34.80 20.80 -20.76
C GLU A 234 -33.83 21.97 -20.97
N GLU A 235 -33.66 22.85 -19.97
CA GLU A 235 -32.73 23.97 -20.09
C GLU A 235 -31.26 23.52 -20.14
N CYS A 236 -30.92 22.40 -19.49
CA CYS A 236 -29.58 21.83 -19.60
C CYS A 236 -29.30 21.28 -21.02
N LEU A 237 -30.21 20.50 -21.60
CA LEU A 237 -30.03 19.93 -22.94
C LEU A 237 -29.90 21.03 -24.01
N LEU A 238 -30.55 22.18 -23.80
CA LEU A 238 -30.39 23.42 -24.57
C LEU A 238 -29.08 24.20 -24.29
N GLY A 239 -28.11 23.61 -23.57
CA GLY A 239 -26.79 24.19 -23.34
C GLY A 239 -26.75 25.34 -22.32
N ARG A 240 -27.79 25.56 -21.51
CA ARG A 240 -27.88 26.76 -20.65
C ARG A 240 -26.86 26.74 -19.49
N ASP A 241 -25.98 27.72 -19.51
CA ASP A 241 -24.88 28.02 -18.57
C ASP A 241 -25.10 27.72 -17.07
N LEU A 242 -26.32 27.92 -16.56
CA LEU A 242 -26.65 27.70 -15.14
C LEU A 242 -26.83 26.22 -14.79
N PHE A 243 -27.21 25.39 -15.76
CA PHE A 243 -27.61 24.00 -15.58
C PHE A 243 -26.61 22.98 -16.14
N VAL A 244 -25.56 23.45 -16.85
CA VAL A 244 -24.51 22.61 -17.45
C VAL A 244 -23.20 22.72 -16.65
N ASN A 245 -22.51 21.59 -16.46
CA ASN A 245 -21.18 21.59 -15.86
C ASN A 245 -20.13 22.14 -16.84
N LYS A 246 -19.68 23.39 -16.65
CA LYS A 246 -18.73 24.04 -17.57
C LYS A 246 -17.29 23.50 -17.56
N GLN A 247 -16.89 22.75 -16.53
CA GLN A 247 -15.51 22.27 -16.41
C GLN A 247 -15.27 21.03 -17.27
N GLY A 248 -14.21 21.03 -18.07
CA GLY A 248 -13.76 19.84 -18.81
C GLY A 248 -13.28 18.73 -17.87
N CYS A 249 -13.66 17.49 -18.17
CA CYS A 249 -13.31 16.35 -17.31
C CYS A 249 -11.80 16.12 -17.24
N TYR A 250 -11.04 16.41 -18.31
CA TYR A 250 -9.57 16.23 -18.30
C TYR A 250 -8.90 17.05 -17.19
N THR A 251 -9.34 18.30 -16.97
CA THR A 251 -8.84 19.16 -15.88
C THR A 251 -9.24 18.66 -14.50
N VAL A 252 -10.50 18.30 -14.32
CA VAL A 252 -11.02 17.86 -13.01
C VAL A 252 -10.35 16.55 -12.60
N ILE A 253 -10.25 15.61 -13.52
CA ILE A 253 -9.63 14.29 -13.31
C ILE A 253 -8.14 14.44 -12.95
N LEU A 254 -7.36 15.24 -13.68
CA LEU A 254 -5.93 15.45 -13.37
C LEU A 254 -5.74 16.09 -11.99
N ASN A 255 -6.44 17.18 -11.67
CA ASN A 255 -6.35 17.85 -10.37
C ASN A 255 -6.78 16.91 -9.22
N THR A 256 -7.77 16.06 -9.48
CA THR A 256 -8.20 15.03 -8.54
C THR A 256 -7.11 13.96 -8.33
N PHE A 257 -6.49 13.46 -9.40
CA PHE A 257 -5.39 12.51 -9.31
C PHE A 257 -4.17 13.08 -8.57
N GLU A 258 -3.75 14.31 -8.86
CA GLU A 258 -2.65 14.97 -8.13
C GLU A 258 -2.96 15.04 -6.63
N THR A 259 -4.18 15.46 -6.27
CA THR A 259 -4.63 15.50 -4.86
C THR A 259 -4.55 14.12 -4.19
N TYR A 260 -5.00 13.06 -4.85
CA TYR A 260 -4.90 11.69 -4.32
C TYR A 260 -3.45 11.19 -4.23
N VAL A 261 -2.58 11.52 -5.19
CA VAL A 261 -1.16 11.16 -5.15
C VAL A 261 -0.44 11.85 -4.00
N TYR A 262 -0.72 13.13 -3.73
CA TYR A 262 -0.21 13.84 -2.56
C TYR A 262 -0.68 13.21 -1.25
N LEU A 263 -1.97 12.83 -1.16
CA LEU A 263 -2.52 12.16 0.02
C LEU A 263 -1.88 10.77 0.25
N ALA A 264 -1.76 9.96 -0.80
CA ALA A 264 -1.12 8.64 -0.73
C ALA A 264 0.37 8.75 -0.35
N GLY A 265 1.09 9.73 -0.91
CA GLY A 265 2.48 10.03 -0.54
C GLY A 265 2.62 10.42 0.93
N ALA A 266 1.72 11.27 1.44
CA ALA A 266 1.71 11.66 2.86
C ALA A 266 1.45 10.46 3.79
N LEU A 267 0.51 9.57 3.42
CA LEU A 267 0.23 8.33 4.17
C LEU A 267 1.43 7.39 4.16
N ALA A 268 2.09 7.19 3.02
CA ALA A 268 3.29 6.36 2.90
C ALA A 268 4.44 6.88 3.79
N ILE A 269 4.69 8.19 3.80
CA ILE A 269 5.68 8.82 4.69
C ILE A 269 5.31 8.60 6.16
N GLY A 270 4.02 8.68 6.52
CA GLY A 270 3.54 8.40 7.86
C GLY A 270 3.80 6.95 8.31
N VAL A 271 3.53 5.97 7.44
CA VAL A 271 3.82 4.55 7.70
C VAL A 271 5.32 4.31 7.90
N LEU A 272 6.16 4.83 7.01
CA LEU A 272 7.63 4.72 7.12
C LEU A 272 8.16 5.33 8.42
N ALA A 273 7.61 6.47 8.86
CA ALA A 273 8.00 7.09 10.13
C ALA A 273 7.65 6.22 11.35
N ILE A 274 6.49 5.53 11.32
CA ILE A 274 6.07 4.60 12.37
C ILE A 274 6.99 3.38 12.40
N GLU A 275 7.30 2.78 11.24
CA GLU A 275 8.19 1.62 11.11
C GLU A 275 9.61 1.90 11.63
N VAL A 276 10.17 3.06 11.26
CA VAL A 276 11.48 3.53 11.77
C VAL A 276 11.45 3.80 13.28
N SER A 277 10.30 4.22 13.84
CA SER A 277 10.17 4.47 15.29
C SER A 277 10.11 3.18 16.13
N GLN A 278 9.57 2.10 15.56
CA GLN A 278 9.45 0.78 16.19
C GLN A 278 10.69 -0.11 15.98
N SER A 279 11.51 0.22 14.98
CA SER A 279 12.77 -0.48 14.70
C SER A 279 13.71 -0.49 15.92
N PRO A 280 14.29 -1.65 16.31
CA PRO A 280 15.17 -1.74 17.46
C PRO A 280 16.43 -0.87 17.29
N PRO A 281 17.03 -0.36 18.39
CA PRO A 281 18.05 0.68 18.34
C PRO A 281 19.37 0.32 17.64
N LEU A 282 19.53 -0.91 17.17
CA LEU A 282 20.66 -1.38 16.33
C LEU A 282 20.81 -0.61 15.01
N LEU A 283 19.72 -0.02 14.48
CA LEU A 283 19.72 0.78 13.25
C LEU A 283 19.67 2.30 13.48
N ARG A 284 19.70 2.74 14.74
CA ARG A 284 19.96 4.16 15.04
C ARG A 284 21.43 4.42 14.72
N LEU A 285 21.69 4.99 13.54
CA LEU A 285 22.98 5.56 13.15
C LEU A 285 23.60 6.23 14.39
N PRO A 286 24.83 5.89 14.79
CA PRO A 286 25.43 6.43 16.00
C PRO A 286 25.48 7.95 15.85
N ARG A 287 24.57 8.63 16.56
CA ARG A 287 24.40 10.08 16.52
C ARG A 287 25.77 10.67 16.79
N SER A 288 26.38 11.25 15.77
CA SER A 288 27.76 11.74 15.80
C SER A 288 27.96 12.48 17.11
N LYS A 289 28.80 11.91 17.99
CA LYS A 289 29.14 12.56 19.25
C LYS A 289 29.98 13.76 18.86
N ALA A 290 29.32 14.90 18.70
CA ALA A 290 29.95 16.19 18.47
C ALA A 290 31.13 16.32 19.43
N HIS A 291 32.31 16.62 18.89
CA HIS A 291 33.58 16.63 19.62
C HIS A 291 33.46 17.42 20.93
N ARG A 292 33.29 16.71 22.05
CA ARG A 292 33.65 17.25 23.36
C ARG A 292 35.16 17.12 23.46
N GLY A 293 35.84 18.27 23.36
CA GLY A 293 37.29 18.35 23.47
C GLY A 293 37.81 17.72 24.77
N PRO A 294 39.07 17.28 24.79
CA PRO A 294 39.63 16.54 25.91
C PRO A 294 39.64 17.39 27.19
N ARG A 295 38.92 16.93 28.22
CA ARG A 295 39.18 17.40 29.58
C ARG A 295 40.56 16.89 30.00
N ARG A 296 41.40 17.80 30.53
CA ARG A 296 42.61 17.40 31.27
C ARG A 296 42.18 16.74 32.57
N ASP A 297 42.32 15.42 32.66
CA ASP A 297 42.40 14.76 33.97
C ASP A 297 43.81 14.92 34.52
N SER A 298 43.92 15.71 35.58
CA SER A 298 45.16 15.89 36.34
C SER A 298 45.42 14.66 37.19
N ARG A 299 46.65 14.14 37.09
CA ARG A 299 47.11 12.96 37.83
C ARG A 299 46.97 13.15 39.34
N MET A 300 46.41 12.15 40.02
CA MET A 300 46.85 11.78 41.38
C MET A 300 47.10 10.27 41.39
N ALA A 301 48.35 9.90 41.61
CA ALA A 301 48.78 8.51 41.72
C ALA A 301 48.86 8.14 43.20
N CYS A 302 48.26 7.01 43.57
CA CYS A 302 48.51 6.35 44.86
C CYS A 302 49.15 4.99 44.57
N THR A 303 50.39 4.81 45.00
CA THR A 303 51.17 3.57 44.84
C THR A 303 50.86 2.57 45.97
N PRO A 304 50.65 1.27 45.68
CA PRO A 304 50.64 0.24 46.70
C PRO A 304 52.03 0.02 47.32
N GLN A 305 52.10 -0.20 48.63
CA GLN A 305 53.32 -0.66 49.31
C GLN A 305 53.52 -2.19 49.17
N PRO A 306 54.77 -2.69 49.28
CA PRO A 306 55.07 -4.12 49.19
C PRO A 306 54.67 -4.91 50.46
N PRO A 307 54.49 -6.24 50.35
CA PRO A 307 54.11 -7.09 51.49
C PRO A 307 55.26 -7.28 52.50
N SER A 308 54.91 -7.30 53.79
CA SER A 308 55.81 -7.62 54.89
C SER A 308 56.06 -9.13 55.01
N VAL A 309 57.33 -9.51 55.19
CA VAL A 309 57.74 -10.87 55.52
C VAL A 309 57.51 -11.12 57.00
N SER A 310 56.87 -12.24 57.36
CA SER A 310 56.89 -12.76 58.73
C SER A 310 57.29 -14.24 58.73
N THR A 311 58.55 -14.51 59.06
CA THR A 311 59.08 -15.85 59.35
C THR A 311 58.86 -16.20 60.81
N SER A 312 58.09 -17.26 61.08
CA SER A 312 58.14 -18.09 62.29
C SER A 312 57.49 -19.43 61.97
#